data_AF-A0A957BYQ4-F1
#
_entry.id   AF-A0A957BYQ4-F1
#
_cell.length_a   1.000
_cell.length_b   1.000
_cell.length_c   1.000
_cell.angle_alpha   90.00
_cell.angle_beta   90.00
_cell.angle_gamma   90.00
#
_symmetry.space_group_name_H-M   'P 1'
#
loop_
_entity.id
_entity.type
_entity.pdbx_description
1 polymer ?
#
loop_
_entity_poly.entity_id
_entity_poly.type
_entity_poly.pdbx_seq_one_letter_code
_entity_poly.pdbx_strand_id
1 'polypeptide(L)' 'RFSLIADAVQSGDVLVRRSAILAMEQLGDQRAVAYLLELQDDHARRFEGDTTIAQAAAKALTKLGYNVGRIPPRS' A
#
# COMPACT_ATOMS: atom_id res chain seq x y z
N ARG A 1 11.45 -4.61 -12.41
CA ARG A 1 10.09 -4.86 -12.92
C ARG A 1 9.11 -4.50 -11.83
N PHE A 2 8.38 -3.39 -11.98
CA PHE A 2 7.40 -2.94 -10.99
C PHE A 2 6.16 -3.85 -10.94
N SER A 3 5.82 -4.46 -12.08
CA SER A 3 4.69 -5.38 -12.22
C SER A 3 4.66 -6.50 -11.18
N LEU A 4 5.81 -7.09 -10.84
CA LEU A 4 5.87 -8.16 -9.84
C LEU A 4 5.46 -7.68 -8.43
N ILE A 5 5.77 -6.43 -8.08
CA ILE A 5 5.41 -5.86 -6.78
C ILE A 5 3.92 -5.50 -6.78
N ALA A 6 3.41 -5.00 -7.91
CA ALA A 6 1.98 -4.78 -8.11
C ALA A 6 1.16 -6.08 -8.04
N ASP A 7 1.63 -7.17 -8.64
CA ASP A 7 0.94 -8.46 -8.55
C ASP A 7 0.96 -8.99 -7.09
N ALA A 8 2.06 -8.74 -6.37
CA ALA A 8 2.21 -9.20 -4.99
C ALA A 8 1.23 -8.53 -4.00
N VAL A 9 0.72 -7.32 -4.27
CA VAL A 9 -0.34 -6.72 -3.42
C VAL A 9 -1.70 -7.40 -3.57
N GLN A 10 -1.89 -8.24 -4.59
CA GLN A 10 -3.12 -9.03 -4.79
C GLN A 10 -2.98 -10.47 -4.27
N SER A 11 -1.85 -10.81 -3.64
CA SER A 11 -1.62 -12.16 -3.10
C SER A 11 -2.63 -12.51 -2.01
N GLY A 12 -3.06 -13.78 -1.96
CA GLY A 12 -3.87 -14.30 -0.85
C GLY A 12 -3.13 -14.32 0.49
N ASP A 13 -1.80 -14.34 0.47
CA ASP A 13 -0.96 -14.32 1.67
C ASP A 13 -0.72 -12.87 2.16
N VAL A 14 -1.18 -12.60 3.39
CA VAL A 14 -1.04 -11.31 4.07
C VAL A 14 0.43 -10.87 4.19
N LEU A 15 1.36 -11.80 4.40
CA LEU A 15 2.79 -11.48 4.51
C LEU A 15 3.38 -11.01 3.18
N VAL A 16 2.92 -11.61 2.07
CA VAL A 16 3.34 -11.21 0.73
C VAL A 16 2.81 -9.81 0.42
N ARG A 17 1.53 -9.53 0.70
CA ARG A 17 0.95 -8.18 0.51
C ARG A 17 1.70 -7.13 1.33
N ARG A 18 2.00 -7.39 2.61
CA ARG A 18 2.79 -6.46 3.45
C ARG A 18 4.18 -6.22 2.90
N SER A 19 4.87 -7.26 2.45
CA SER A 19 6.19 -7.15 1.84
C SER A 19 6.15 -6.28 0.59
N ALA A 20 5.10 -6.42 -0.23
CA ALA A 20 4.90 -5.62 -1.42
C ALA A 20 4.67 -4.13 -1.09
N ILE A 21 3.81 -3.82 -0.11
CA ILE A 21 3.58 -2.45 0.37
C ILE A 21 4.89 -1.82 0.88
N LEU A 22 5.67 -2.56 1.67
CA LEU A 22 6.96 -2.09 2.18
C LEU A 22 7.94 -1.82 1.05
N ALA A 23 8.01 -2.71 0.05
CA ALA A 23 8.86 -2.50 -1.12
C ALA A 23 8.43 -1.26 -1.92
N MET A 24 7.13 -1.07 -2.13
CA MET A 24 6.59 0.14 -2.79
C MET A 24 6.96 1.42 -2.02
N GLU A 25 6.82 1.41 -0.70
CA GLU A 25 7.23 2.51 0.17
C GLU A 25 8.73 2.83 0.03
N GLN A 26 9.58 1.81 0.09
CA GLN A 26 11.04 1.96 0.00
C GLN A 26 11.52 2.41 -1.37
N LEU A 27 10.85 1.99 -2.44
CA LEU A 27 11.16 2.41 -3.80
C LEU A 27 10.81 3.87 -4.05
N GLY A 28 9.86 4.45 -3.30
CA GLY A 28 9.44 5.84 -3.48
C GLY A 28 8.75 6.12 -4.81
N ASP A 29 8.34 5.08 -5.54
CA ASP A 29 7.80 5.20 -6.90
C ASP A 29 6.32 5.60 -6.85
N GLN A 30 5.99 6.74 -7.47
CA GLN A 30 4.63 7.28 -7.51
C GLN A 30 3.61 6.34 -8.18
N ARG A 31 4.06 5.39 -9.01
CA ARG A 31 3.18 4.35 -9.57
C ARG A 31 2.52 3.48 -8.52
N ALA A 32 3.10 3.39 -7.31
CA ALA A 32 2.52 2.65 -6.19
C ALA A 32 1.20 3.25 -5.68
N VAL A 33 0.96 4.56 -5.88
CA VAL A 33 -0.20 5.25 -5.31
C VAL A 33 -1.52 4.57 -5.70
N ALA A 34 -1.69 4.22 -6.98
CA ALA A 34 -2.90 3.55 -7.46
C ALA A 34 -3.15 2.21 -6.74
N TYR A 35 -2.12 1.36 -6.68
CA TYR A 35 -2.21 0.04 -6.04
C TYR A 35 -2.43 0.13 -4.53
N LEU A 36 -1.81 1.10 -3.85
CA LEU A 36 -1.99 1.30 -2.42
C LEU A 36 -3.40 1.82 -2.08
N LEU A 37 -4.02 2.60 -2.97
CA LEU A 37 -5.40 3.07 -2.80
C LEU A 37 -6.44 1.95 -2.92
N GLU A 38 -6.15 0.87 -3.67
CA GLU A 38 -7.04 -0.29 -3.76
C GLU A 38 -7.14 -1.08 -2.45
N LEU A 39 -6.16 -0.90 -1.54
CA LEU A 39 -6.06 -1.66 -0.30
C LEU A 39 -6.81 -1.03 0.90
N GLN A 40 -7.56 0.04 0.68
CA GLN A 40 -8.21 0.82 1.76
C GLN A 40 -9.19 0.00 2.62
N ASP A 41 -9.79 -1.04 2.05
CA ASP A 41 -10.75 -1.92 2.73
C ASP A 41 -10.14 -3.28 3.12
N ASP A 42 -8.83 -3.49 2.93
CA ASP A 42 -8.17 -4.74 3.32
C ASP A 42 -7.86 -4.74 4.82
N HIS A 43 -8.74 -5.37 5.59
CA HIS A 43 -8.62 -5.52 7.04
C HIS A 43 -7.77 -6.71 7.48
N ALA A 44 -7.16 -7.46 6.57
CA ALA A 44 -6.35 -8.61 6.93
C ALA A 44 -5.11 -8.18 7.73
N ARG A 45 -4.69 -9.05 8.65
CA ARG A 45 -3.54 -8.84 9.53
C ARG A 45 -2.87 -10.18 9.82
N ARG A 46 -1.57 -10.17 10.09
CA ARG A 46 -0.78 -11.40 10.31
C ARG A 46 -1.21 -12.13 11.57
N PHE A 47 -1.46 -11.38 12.63
CA PHE A 47 -1.93 -11.87 13.93
C PHE A 47 -2.77 -10.79 14.60
N GLU A 48 -3.48 -11.17 15.66
CA GLU A 48 -4.28 -10.25 16.45
C GLU A 48 -3.41 -9.18 17.12
N GLY A 49 -3.76 -7.90 16.90
CA GLY A 49 -2.98 -6.75 17.37
C GLY A 49 -1.96 -6.20 16.37
N ASP A 50 -1.71 -6.86 15.24
CA ASP A 50 -0.96 -6.26 14.13
C ASP A 50 -1.80 -5.23 13.37
N THR A 51 -1.14 -4.31 12.67
CA THR A 51 -1.79 -3.36 11.75
C THR A 51 -2.41 -4.10 10.57
N THR A 52 -3.54 -3.58 10.08
CA THR A 52 -4.16 -4.12 8.87
C THR A 52 -3.37 -3.75 7.62
N ILE A 53 -3.63 -4.45 6.53
CA ILE A 53 -3.13 -4.09 5.20
C ILE A 53 -3.51 -2.65 4.85
N ALA A 54 -4.78 -2.26 5.06
CA ALA A 54 -5.24 -0.89 4.83
C ALA A 54 -4.43 0.16 5.61
N GLN A 55 -4.14 -0.09 6.89
CA GLN A 55 -3.34 0.81 7.72
C GLN A 55 -1.89 0.90 7.22
N ALA A 56 -1.30 -0.23 6.78
CA ALA A 56 0.03 -0.25 6.19
C ALA A 56 0.07 0.54 4.87
N ALA A 57 -0.92 0.36 4.01
CA ALA A 57 -1.05 1.08 2.74
C ALA A 57 -1.23 2.59 2.95
N ALA A 58 -2.07 3.00 3.90
CA ALA A 58 -2.25 4.41 4.26
C ALA A 58 -0.94 5.05 4.73
N LYS A 59 -0.15 4.35 5.55
CA LYS A 59 1.18 4.83 5.97
C LYS A 59 2.13 5.00 4.78
N ALA A 60 2.15 4.04 3.85
CA ALA A 60 2.97 4.11 2.65
C ALA A 60 2.56 5.29 1.76
N LEU A 61 1.26 5.52 1.55
CA LEU A 61 0.73 6.67 0.82
C LEU A 61 1.22 8.00 1.41
N THR A 62 1.11 8.17 2.74
CA THR A 62 1.63 9.36 3.43
C THR A 62 3.13 9.56 3.18
N LYS A 63 3.92 8.48 3.21
CA LYS A 63 5.38 8.54 2.93
C LYS A 63 5.70 8.86 1.48
N LEU A 64 4.85 8.48 0.54
CA LEU A 64 4.95 8.88 -0.87
C LEU A 64 4.48 10.32 -1.12
N GLY A 65 4.06 11.05 -0.07
CA GLY A 65 3.56 12.41 -0.17
C GLY A 65 2.06 12.49 -0.51
N TYR A 66 1.36 11.36 -0.58
CA TYR A 66 -0.07 11.28 -0.81
C TYR A 66 -0.82 11.43 0.52
N ASN A 67 -1.04 12.67 0.93
CA ASN A 67 -1.83 12.99 2.12
C ASN A 67 -3.31 13.02 1.77
N VAL A 68 -4.07 12.06 2.29
CA VAL A 68 -5.54 11.91 2.11
C VAL A 68 -6.35 13.12 2.66
N GLY A 69 -5.69 14.15 3.18
CA GLY A 69 -6.29 15.42 3.64
C GLY A 69 -6.01 16.65 2.76
N ARG A 70 -5.17 16.55 1.72
CA ARG A 70 -5.06 17.58 0.67
C ARG A 70 -5.59 16.98 -0.62
N ILE A 71 -6.76 17.48 -1.02
CA ILE A 71 -7.37 17.32 -2.33
C ILE A 71 -6.27 17.24 -3.42
N PRO A 72 -6.27 16.22 -4.29
CA PRO A 72 -5.27 16.15 -5.36
C PRO A 72 -5.36 17.39 -6.25
N PRO A 73 -4.25 17.90 -6.82
CA PRO A 73 -4.35 18.90 -7.87
C PRO A 73 -5.24 18.30 -8.98
N ARG A 74 -6.37 18.96 -9.21
CA ARG A 74 -7.22 18.69 -10.37
C ARG A 74 -6.33 18.81 -11.60
N SER A 75 -6.16 17.71 -12.32
CA SER A 75 -5.69 17.73 -13.70
C SER A 75 -6.75 18.39 -14.57
#